data_AF-A0A418EI32-F1
#
_entry.id   AF-A0A418EI32-F1
#
_cell.length_a   1.000
_cell.length_b   1.000
_cell.length_c   1.000
_cell.angle_alpha   90.00
_cell.angle_beta   90.00
_cell.angle_gamma   90.00
#
_symmetry.space_group_name_H-M   'P 1'
#
loop_
_entity.id
_entity.type
_entity.pdbx_description
1 polymer ?
#
loop_
_entity_poly.entity_id
_entity_poly.type
_entity_poly.pdbx_seq_one_letter_code
_entity_poly.pdbx_strand_id
1 'polypeptide(L)'
;MDPRHAWFLRLKEALDDSLKQVTLTVQPSRACFRGRSPFTVYHYTITKPGLRWAVDRRYSECHHLRKDLLRHFRRANHPSLATFLAPLVHVDFPKKRFGEDTKCIVGERKLKLKLFLRVCMDIRATLMAYVVVYQQRPTSLLINILDHLDTFLGMPPQPRDDERRLMRSILSLLQQNVTNSSSVRPSKATRPSSLDDCAICLCDFDDDDVHVVTLPCDHVFHSDCVFPWLVRDHSCPLCRTSAVEFP
;
A
#
# COMPACT_ATOMS: atom_id res chain seq x y z
N MET A 1 -23.62 7.61 0.87
CA MET A 1 -22.58 6.67 0.40
C MET A 1 -21.77 6.17 1.58
N ASP A 2 -21.18 4.98 1.53
CA ASP A 2 -20.29 4.48 2.59
C ASP A 2 -18.98 5.32 2.60
N PRO A 3 -18.70 6.13 3.64
CA PRO A 3 -17.53 7.01 3.67
C PRO A 3 -16.20 6.23 3.58
N ARG A 4 -16.22 4.95 3.96
CA ARG A 4 -15.05 4.06 3.84
C ARG A 4 -14.60 3.87 2.39
N HIS A 5 -15.51 3.94 1.41
CA HIS A 5 -15.10 3.78 0.02
C HIS A 5 -14.22 4.95 -0.44
N ALA A 6 -14.58 6.18 -0.07
CA ALA A 6 -13.76 7.36 -0.35
C ALA A 6 -12.39 7.26 0.34
N TRP A 7 -12.35 6.84 1.62
CA TRP A 7 -11.10 6.62 2.34
C TRP A 7 -10.23 5.54 1.70
N PHE A 8 -10.83 4.44 1.23
CA PHE A 8 -10.10 3.40 0.50
C PHE A 8 -9.46 3.94 -0.78
N LEU A 9 -10.21 4.67 -1.60
CA LEU A 9 -9.68 5.22 -2.86
C LEU A 9 -8.50 6.16 -2.59
N ARG A 10 -8.62 7.03 -1.60
CA ARG A 10 -7.53 7.95 -1.22
C ARG A 10 -6.33 7.23 -0.65
N LEU A 11 -6.54 6.26 0.25
CA LEU A 11 -5.44 5.49 0.83
C LEU A 11 -4.69 4.74 -0.26
N LYS A 12 -5.44 4.15 -1.19
CA LYS A 12 -4.87 3.49 -2.36
C LYS A 12 -4.04 4.47 -3.20
N GLU A 13 -4.58 5.65 -3.52
CA GLU A 13 -3.88 6.66 -4.31
C GLU A 13 -2.56 7.12 -3.65
N ALA A 14 -2.58 7.41 -2.35
CA ALA A 14 -1.38 7.81 -1.62
C ALA A 14 -0.33 6.68 -1.52
N LEU A 15 -0.76 5.42 -1.41
CA LEU A 15 0.14 4.27 -1.49
C LEU A 15 0.69 4.07 -2.92
N ASP A 16 -0.12 4.27 -3.95
CA ASP A 16 0.31 4.21 -5.35
C ASP A 16 1.36 5.30 -5.65
N ASP A 17 1.17 6.50 -5.12
CA ASP A 17 2.16 7.59 -5.20
C ASP A 17 3.47 7.24 -4.49
N SER A 18 3.38 6.59 -3.33
CA SER A 18 4.56 6.08 -2.62
C SER A 18 5.29 5.01 -3.44
N LEU A 19 4.57 4.18 -4.19
CA LEU A 19 5.17 3.19 -5.09
C LEU A 19 5.93 3.82 -6.28
N LYS A 20 5.60 5.06 -6.70
CA LYS A 20 6.35 5.79 -7.73
C LYS A 20 7.80 6.06 -7.31
N GLN A 21 8.05 6.19 -6.00
CA GLN A 21 9.38 6.37 -5.43
C GLN A 21 10.15 5.06 -5.23
N VAL A 22 9.49 3.90 -5.41
CA VAL A 22 10.13 2.59 -5.28
C VAL A 22 10.96 2.31 -6.52
N THR A 23 12.23 1.96 -6.33
CA THR A 23 13.09 1.39 -7.37
C THR A 23 13.18 -0.13 -7.20
N LEU A 24 12.99 -0.86 -8.31
CA LEU A 24 13.17 -2.31 -8.38
C LEU A 24 14.27 -2.63 -9.38
N THR A 25 15.38 -3.21 -8.91
CA THR A 25 16.44 -3.75 -9.76
C THR A 25 16.46 -5.27 -9.68
N VAL A 26 16.97 -5.91 -10.72
CA VAL A 26 17.04 -7.38 -10.81
C VAL A 26 18.38 -7.80 -11.41
N GLN A 27 19.05 -8.70 -10.72
CA GLN A 27 20.31 -9.30 -11.17
C GLN A 27 20.12 -10.82 -11.26
N PRO A 28 20.22 -11.43 -12.46
CA PRO A 28 20.19 -12.88 -12.59
C PRO A 28 21.56 -13.47 -12.22
N SER A 29 21.55 -14.61 -11.54
CA SER A 29 22.75 -15.41 -11.27
C SER A 29 22.49 -16.89 -11.56
N ARG A 30 23.55 -17.63 -11.87
CA ARG A 30 23.50 -19.09 -12.01
C ARG A 30 23.78 -19.71 -10.65
N ALA A 31 22.82 -20.46 -10.13
CA ALA A 31 22.98 -21.24 -8.91
C ALA A 31 23.18 -22.72 -9.27
N CYS A 32 24.05 -23.38 -8.51
CA CYS A 32 24.28 -24.82 -8.58
C CYS A 32 24.22 -25.38 -7.16
N PHE A 33 23.45 -26.44 -6.95
CA PHE A 33 23.42 -27.16 -5.67
C PHE A 33 23.95 -28.56 -5.91
N ARG A 34 24.77 -29.10 -4.98
CA ARG A 34 25.45 -30.39 -5.14
C ARG A 34 24.45 -31.47 -5.62
N GLY A 35 24.69 -32.03 -6.80
CA GLY A 35 23.89 -33.10 -7.41
C GLY A 35 22.63 -32.66 -8.17
N ARG A 36 22.36 -31.36 -8.36
CA ARG A 36 21.23 -30.86 -9.16
C ARG A 36 21.69 -30.08 -10.39
N SER A 37 20.91 -30.15 -11.47
CA SER A 37 21.11 -29.29 -12.63
C SER A 37 21.07 -27.82 -12.23
N PRO A 38 21.94 -26.97 -12.82
CA PRO A 38 22.01 -25.56 -12.49
C PRO A 38 20.69 -24.86 -12.86
N PHE A 39 20.36 -23.81 -12.11
CA PHE A 39 19.17 -22.99 -12.34
C PHE A 39 19.47 -21.51 -12.16
N THR A 40 18.62 -20.65 -12.74
CA THR A 40 18.75 -19.20 -12.59
C THR A 40 17.99 -18.73 -11.36
N VAL A 41 18.66 -17.93 -10.53
CA VAL A 41 18.05 -17.15 -9.44
C VAL A 41 18.03 -15.68 -9.86
N TYR A 42 16.94 -15.00 -9.58
CA TYR A 42 16.79 -13.57 -9.82
C TYR A 42 16.84 -12.85 -8.47
N HIS A 43 17.90 -12.08 -8.26
CA HIS A 43 18.10 -11.26 -7.07
C HIS A 43 17.42 -9.93 -7.28
N TYR A 44 16.31 -9.71 -6.59
CA TYR A 44 15.56 -8.45 -6.66
C TYR A 44 16.01 -7.54 -5.53
N THR A 45 16.39 -6.31 -5.84
CA THR A 45 16.61 -5.28 -4.83
C THR A 45 15.48 -4.26 -4.93
N ILE A 46 14.77 -4.07 -3.83
CA ILE A 46 13.68 -3.10 -3.71
C ILE A 46 14.17 -1.97 -2.81
N THR A 47 13.97 -0.73 -3.25
CA THR A 47 14.45 0.46 -2.55
C THR A 47 13.37 1.52 -2.57
N LYS A 48 13.04 2.06 -1.40
CA LYS A 48 12.22 3.27 -1.21
C LYS A 48 12.96 4.21 -0.25
N PRO A 49 12.57 5.49 -0.12
CA PRO A 49 13.15 6.37 0.87
C PRO A 49 13.17 5.72 2.26
N GLY A 50 14.34 5.69 2.90
CA GLY A 50 14.51 5.11 4.24
C GLY A 50 14.49 3.56 4.33
N LEU A 51 14.23 2.82 3.25
CA LEU A 51 14.19 1.35 3.30
C LEU A 51 14.72 0.67 2.03
N ARG A 52 15.67 -0.25 2.20
CA ARG A 52 16.19 -1.10 1.12
C ARG A 52 16.25 -2.54 1.60
N TRP A 53 15.75 -3.46 0.78
CA TRP A 53 15.85 -4.89 1.04
C TRP A 53 16.01 -5.66 -0.27
N ALA A 54 16.36 -6.94 -0.16
CA ALA A 54 16.52 -7.83 -1.30
C ALA A 54 15.77 -9.14 -1.08
N VAL A 55 15.34 -9.74 -2.18
CA VAL A 55 14.67 -11.03 -2.18
C VAL A 55 15.08 -11.84 -3.41
N ASP A 56 15.35 -13.11 -3.20
CA ASP A 56 15.76 -14.03 -4.25
C ASP A 56 14.58 -14.90 -4.66
N ARG A 57 14.27 -14.95 -5.96
CA ARG A 57 13.24 -15.84 -6.50
C ARG A 57 13.69 -16.52 -7.77
N ARG A 58 13.25 -17.77 -7.95
CA ARG A 58 13.37 -18.49 -9.21
C ARG A 58 12.11 -18.28 -10.06
N TYR A 59 12.23 -18.54 -11.35
CA TYR A 59 11.07 -18.51 -12.26
C TYR A 59 9.90 -19.37 -11.75
N SER A 60 10.19 -20.56 -11.23
CA SER A 60 9.18 -21.46 -10.71
C SER A 60 8.40 -20.84 -9.56
N GLU A 61 9.05 -20.13 -8.64
CA GLU A 61 8.38 -19.47 -7.50
C GLU A 61 7.46 -18.35 -7.97
N CYS A 62 7.92 -17.50 -8.89
CA CYS A 62 7.07 -16.46 -9.50
C CYS A 62 5.86 -17.07 -10.22
N HIS A 63 6.08 -18.18 -10.94
CA HIS A 63 5.02 -18.87 -11.67
C HIS A 63 3.99 -19.50 -10.72
N HIS A 64 4.42 -20.08 -9.58
CA HIS A 64 3.52 -20.61 -8.57
C HIS A 64 2.66 -19.50 -7.96
N LEU A 65 3.25 -18.39 -7.52
CA LEU A 65 2.51 -17.25 -7.00
C LEU A 65 1.46 -16.75 -8.01
N ARG A 66 1.87 -16.51 -9.27
CA ARG A 66 0.94 -16.06 -10.32
C ARG A 66 -0.22 -17.03 -10.49
N LYS A 67 0.05 -18.34 -10.54
CA LYS A 67 -0.97 -19.37 -10.71
C LYS A 67 -1.96 -19.36 -9.54
N ASP A 68 -1.48 -19.17 -8.31
CA ASP A 68 -2.32 -19.15 -7.12
C ASP A 68 -3.16 -17.89 -7.03
N LEU A 69 -2.59 -16.71 -7.31
CA LEU A 69 -3.34 -15.46 -7.40
C LEU A 69 -4.40 -15.51 -8.52
N LEU A 70 -4.09 -16.04 -9.71
CA LEU A 70 -5.07 -16.22 -10.78
C LEU A 70 -6.15 -17.27 -10.43
N ARG A 71 -5.86 -18.19 -9.52
CA ARG A 71 -6.87 -19.11 -8.96
C ARG A 71 -7.83 -18.35 -8.06
N HIS A 72 -7.33 -17.45 -7.22
CA HIS A 72 -8.15 -16.54 -6.43
C HIS A 72 -8.99 -15.62 -7.33
N PHE A 73 -8.40 -15.01 -8.37
CA PHE A 73 -9.14 -14.18 -9.34
C PHE A 73 -10.32 -14.92 -9.97
N ARG A 74 -10.11 -16.15 -10.46
CA ARG A 74 -11.17 -16.94 -11.12
C ARG A 74 -12.25 -17.46 -10.16
N ARG A 75 -11.92 -17.63 -8.89
CA ARG A 75 -12.83 -18.14 -7.84
C ARG A 75 -13.31 -17.04 -6.90
N ALA A 76 -13.03 -15.77 -7.22
CA ALA A 76 -13.31 -14.66 -6.34
C ALA A 76 -14.83 -14.48 -6.21
N ASN A 77 -15.39 -14.95 -5.09
CA ASN A 77 -16.73 -14.58 -4.66
C ASN A 77 -16.73 -13.26 -3.86
N HIS A 78 -15.56 -12.63 -3.69
CA HIS A 78 -15.44 -11.33 -3.02
C HIS A 78 -15.52 -10.20 -4.06
N PRO A 79 -16.45 -9.23 -3.93
CA PRO A 79 -16.76 -8.23 -4.97
C PRO A 79 -15.54 -7.47 -5.50
N SER A 80 -14.62 -7.12 -4.60
CA SER A 80 -13.45 -6.29 -4.97
C SER A 80 -12.20 -7.11 -5.34
N LEU A 81 -12.16 -8.41 -5.00
CA LEU A 81 -10.93 -9.19 -5.13
C LEU A 81 -10.56 -9.43 -6.59
N ALA A 82 -11.56 -9.64 -7.46
CA ALA A 82 -11.35 -9.74 -8.90
C ALA A 82 -10.70 -8.46 -9.45
N THR A 83 -11.23 -7.28 -9.09
CA THR A 83 -10.69 -5.98 -9.49
C THR A 83 -9.25 -5.80 -9.04
N PHE A 84 -8.93 -6.16 -7.79
CA PHE A 84 -7.58 -6.02 -7.26
C PHE A 84 -6.58 -6.91 -7.99
N LEU A 85 -6.99 -8.12 -8.41
CA LEU A 85 -6.13 -9.08 -9.08
C LEU A 85 -6.13 -8.96 -10.62
N ALA A 86 -7.00 -8.14 -11.20
CA ALA A 86 -7.12 -7.94 -12.66
C ALA A 86 -5.79 -7.60 -13.37
N PRO A 87 -4.88 -6.78 -12.80
CA PRO A 87 -3.59 -6.49 -13.43
C PRO A 87 -2.74 -7.74 -13.72
N LEU A 88 -2.95 -8.86 -13.00
CA LEU A 88 -2.25 -10.12 -13.25
C LEU A 88 -2.60 -10.75 -14.60
N VAL A 89 -3.80 -10.48 -15.12
CA VAL A 89 -4.24 -11.04 -16.41
C VAL A 89 -3.49 -10.36 -17.56
N HIS A 90 -3.25 -9.06 -17.43
CA HIS A 90 -2.69 -8.23 -18.49
C HIS A 90 -1.16 -8.14 -18.48
N VAL A 91 -0.52 -8.37 -17.33
CA VAL A 91 0.95 -8.34 -17.27
C VAL A 91 1.55 -9.55 -17.99
N ASP A 92 2.43 -9.25 -18.95
CA ASP A 92 3.22 -10.25 -19.66
C ASP A 92 4.00 -11.12 -18.69
N PHE A 93 3.96 -12.44 -18.92
CA PHE A 93 4.65 -13.41 -18.08
C PHE A 93 5.44 -14.40 -18.94
N PRO A 94 6.67 -14.78 -18.53
CA PRO A 94 7.47 -15.73 -19.31
C PRO A 94 6.76 -17.08 -19.40
N LYS A 95 6.79 -17.69 -20.58
CA LYS A 95 6.27 -19.05 -20.77
C LYS A 95 7.15 -20.07 -20.05
N LYS A 96 6.55 -21.15 -19.54
CA LYS A 96 7.30 -22.28 -18.99
C LYS A 96 8.05 -22.98 -20.12
N ARG A 97 9.33 -23.26 -19.90
CA ARG A 97 10.21 -23.96 -20.83
C ARG A 97 10.89 -25.12 -20.10
N PHE A 98 11.20 -26.18 -20.83
CA PHE A 98 11.94 -27.34 -20.32
C PHE A 98 13.41 -27.23 -20.76
N GLY A 99 14.34 -27.62 -19.90
CA GLY A 99 15.79 -27.51 -20.14
C GLY A 99 16.45 -26.31 -19.45
N GLU A 100 17.75 -26.15 -19.70
CA GLU A 100 18.55 -25.07 -19.09
C GLU A 100 18.22 -23.69 -19.67
N ASP A 101 18.40 -22.66 -18.84
CA ASP A 101 18.17 -21.28 -19.24
C ASP A 101 19.32 -20.77 -20.13
N THR A 102 19.01 -20.45 -21.39
CA THR A 102 19.93 -19.71 -22.26
C THR A 102 20.00 -18.23 -21.86
N LYS A 103 21.04 -17.51 -22.30
CA LYS A 103 21.16 -16.06 -22.07
C LYS A 103 19.92 -15.27 -22.53
N CYS A 104 19.33 -15.66 -23.66
CA CYS A 104 18.09 -15.07 -24.18
C CYS A 104 16.90 -15.33 -23.23
N ILE A 105 16.75 -16.57 -22.73
CA ILE A 105 15.71 -16.92 -21.75
C ILE A 105 15.87 -16.11 -20.46
N VAL A 106 17.10 -15.97 -19.96
CA VAL A 106 17.40 -15.18 -18.76
C VAL A 106 17.05 -13.71 -18.98
N GLY A 107 17.40 -13.14 -20.14
CA GLY A 107 17.07 -11.76 -20.50
C GLY A 107 15.56 -11.49 -20.55
N GLU A 108 14.80 -12.35 -21.24
CA GLU A 108 13.33 -12.27 -21.29
C GLU A 108 12.71 -12.35 -19.90
N ARG A 109 13.11 -13.35 -19.09
CA ARG A 109 12.61 -13.55 -17.73
C ARG A 109 12.95 -12.38 -16.83
N LYS A 110 14.17 -11.82 -16.91
CA LYS A 110 14.58 -10.65 -16.14
C LYS A 110 13.60 -9.49 -16.34
N LEU A 111 13.24 -9.19 -17.59
CA LEU A 111 12.32 -8.10 -17.92
C LEU A 111 10.88 -8.38 -17.42
N LYS A 112 10.31 -9.52 -17.83
CA LYS A 112 8.89 -9.83 -17.54
C LYS A 112 8.64 -10.14 -16.06
N LEU A 113 9.56 -10.81 -15.38
CA LEU A 113 9.42 -11.06 -13.94
C LEU A 113 9.56 -9.76 -13.13
N LYS A 114 10.38 -8.79 -13.59
CA LYS A 114 10.43 -7.45 -12.98
C LYS A 114 9.06 -6.75 -13.08
N LEU A 115 8.40 -6.80 -14.23
CA LEU A 115 7.05 -6.26 -14.40
C LEU A 115 6.02 -6.98 -13.52
N PHE A 116 6.11 -8.31 -13.43
CA PHE A 116 5.25 -9.09 -12.53
C PHE A 116 5.42 -8.69 -11.06
N LEU A 117 6.65 -8.48 -10.58
CA LEU A 117 6.89 -8.03 -9.20
C LEU A 117 6.35 -6.62 -8.93
N ARG A 118 6.39 -5.71 -9.92
CA ARG A 118 5.72 -4.41 -9.83
C ARG A 118 4.22 -4.58 -9.59
N VAL A 119 3.57 -5.39 -10.41
CA VAL A 119 2.15 -5.73 -10.22
C VAL A 119 1.88 -6.35 -8.85
N CYS A 120 2.75 -7.22 -8.33
CA CYS A 120 2.59 -7.76 -6.97
C CYS A 120 2.66 -6.67 -5.89
N MET A 121 3.51 -5.66 -6.05
CA MET A 121 3.58 -4.52 -5.11
C MET A 121 2.32 -3.65 -5.18
N ASP A 122 1.79 -3.40 -6.38
CA ASP A 122 0.55 -2.64 -6.58
C ASP A 122 -0.67 -3.35 -5.95
N ILE A 123 -0.76 -4.67 -6.14
CA ILE A 123 -1.80 -5.51 -5.54
C ILE A 123 -1.67 -5.49 -4.01
N ARG A 124 -0.45 -5.63 -3.49
CA ARG A 124 -0.17 -5.58 -2.04
C ARG A 124 -0.64 -4.25 -1.45
N ALA A 125 -0.27 -3.12 -2.07
CA ALA A 125 -0.69 -1.79 -1.62
C ALA A 125 -2.22 -1.65 -1.62
N THR A 126 -2.88 -2.09 -2.69
CA THR A 126 -4.35 -2.08 -2.80
C THR A 126 -5.01 -2.93 -1.72
N LEU A 127 -4.51 -4.15 -1.48
CA LEU A 127 -5.04 -5.03 -0.44
C LEU A 127 -4.81 -4.46 0.96
N MET A 128 -3.64 -3.87 1.21
CA MET A 128 -3.34 -3.19 2.47
C MET A 128 -4.34 -2.08 2.74
N ALA A 129 -4.55 -1.18 1.77
CA ALA A 129 -5.53 -0.10 1.89
C ALA A 129 -6.93 -0.66 2.22
N TYR A 130 -7.36 -1.68 1.49
CA TYR A 130 -8.68 -2.27 1.68
C TYR A 130 -8.84 -2.93 3.06
N VAL A 131 -7.88 -3.76 3.47
CA VAL A 131 -7.93 -4.47 4.76
C VAL A 131 -7.93 -3.47 5.93
N VAL A 132 -7.14 -2.41 5.82
CA VAL A 132 -7.04 -1.38 6.86
C VAL A 132 -8.33 -0.55 6.95
N VAL A 133 -9.00 -0.26 5.83
CA VAL A 133 -10.26 0.50 5.82
C VAL A 133 -11.47 -0.33 6.24
N TYR A 134 -11.51 -1.62 5.89
CA TYR A 134 -12.67 -2.49 6.08
C TYR A 134 -12.47 -3.53 7.21
N GLN A 135 -11.77 -3.16 8.30
CA GLN A 135 -11.43 -4.06 9.42
C GLN A 135 -12.63 -4.81 10.05
N GLN A 136 -13.84 -4.24 9.98
CA GLN A 136 -15.07 -4.81 10.54
C GLN A 136 -15.77 -5.85 9.64
N ARG A 137 -15.15 -6.26 8.54
CA ARG A 137 -15.66 -7.29 7.60
C ARG A 137 -14.79 -8.54 7.64
N PRO A 138 -15.32 -9.72 7.30
CA PRO A 138 -14.50 -10.92 7.16
C PRO A 138 -13.50 -10.74 6.01
N THR A 139 -12.25 -10.43 6.35
CA THR A 139 -11.16 -10.14 5.41
C THR A 139 -10.07 -11.22 5.42
N SER A 140 -10.30 -12.36 6.08
CA SER A 140 -9.30 -13.44 6.26
C SER A 140 -8.67 -13.90 4.95
N LEU A 141 -9.45 -14.07 3.88
CA LEU A 141 -8.92 -14.40 2.56
C LEU A 141 -7.98 -13.31 2.02
N LEU A 142 -8.35 -12.04 2.17
CA LEU A 142 -7.55 -10.90 1.70
C LEU A 142 -6.27 -10.75 2.52
N ILE A 143 -6.35 -10.96 3.83
CA ILE A 143 -5.20 -10.98 4.74
C ILE A 143 -4.25 -12.12 4.35
N ASN A 144 -4.75 -13.32 4.09
CA ASN A 144 -3.93 -14.45 3.64
C ASN A 144 -3.21 -14.16 2.31
N ILE A 145 -3.90 -13.51 1.36
CA ILE A 145 -3.28 -13.09 0.09
C ILE A 145 -2.22 -12.01 0.34
N LEU A 146 -2.51 -11.03 1.21
CA LEU A 146 -1.58 -9.98 1.60
C LEU A 146 -0.32 -10.55 2.25
N ASP A 147 -0.46 -11.48 3.19
CA ASP A 147 0.66 -12.15 3.87
C ASP A 147 1.48 -13.02 2.91
N HIS A 148 0.83 -13.69 1.95
CA HIS A 148 1.53 -14.42 0.89
C HIS A 148 2.34 -13.46 0.00
N LEU A 149 1.78 -12.29 -0.35
CA LEU A 149 2.51 -11.25 -1.09
C LEU A 149 3.68 -10.68 -0.28
N ASP A 150 3.48 -10.39 1.01
CA ASP A 150 4.54 -9.92 1.92
C ASP A 150 5.70 -10.92 1.98
N THR A 151 5.38 -12.20 2.15
CA THR A 151 6.36 -13.29 2.17
C THR A 151 7.07 -13.40 0.82
N PHE A 152 6.33 -13.36 -0.29
CA PHE A 152 6.91 -13.48 -1.62
C PHE A 152 7.82 -12.30 -1.97
N LEU A 153 7.43 -11.07 -1.64
CA LEU A 153 8.22 -9.85 -1.86
C LEU A 153 9.38 -9.71 -0.86
N GLY A 154 9.47 -10.58 0.14
CA GLY A 154 10.50 -10.55 1.17
C GLY A 154 10.41 -9.29 2.04
N MET A 155 9.20 -8.79 2.28
CA MET A 155 8.98 -7.59 3.08
C MET A 155 9.56 -7.78 4.49
N PRO A 156 10.46 -6.90 4.95
CA PRO A 156 11.00 -6.98 6.31
C PRO A 156 9.89 -6.90 7.37
N PRO A 157 9.87 -7.80 8.38
CA PRO A 157 8.76 -7.90 9.33
C PRO A 157 8.44 -6.60 10.06
N GLN A 158 9.45 -5.96 10.67
CA GLN A 158 9.26 -4.73 11.43
C GLN A 158 8.70 -3.60 10.54
N PRO A 159 9.34 -3.19 9.43
CA PRO A 159 8.77 -2.20 8.51
C PRO A 159 7.37 -2.52 7.98
N ARG A 160 7.04 -3.79 7.72
CA ARG A 160 5.70 -4.21 7.31
C ARG A 160 4.68 -3.97 8.43
N ASP A 161 5.02 -4.34 9.65
CA ASP A 161 4.13 -4.21 10.79
C ASP A 161 3.99 -2.74 11.22
N ASP A 162 5.04 -1.93 11.06
CA ASP A 162 5.03 -0.47 11.26
C ASP A 162 4.09 0.21 10.25
N GLU A 163 4.20 -0.14 8.97
CA GLU A 163 3.30 0.35 7.91
C GLU A 163 1.83 0.01 8.22
N ARG A 164 1.56 -1.24 8.65
CA ARG A 164 0.21 -1.65 9.06
C ARG A 164 -0.31 -0.83 10.25
N ARG A 165 0.50 -0.62 11.29
CA ARG A 165 0.10 0.15 12.47
C ARG A 165 -0.16 1.61 12.12
N LEU A 166 0.76 2.22 11.38
CA LEU A 166 0.64 3.58 10.88
C LEU A 166 -0.67 3.80 10.12
N MET A 167 -0.99 2.95 9.13
CA MET A 167 -2.22 3.12 8.34
C MET A 167 -3.47 3.00 9.20
N ARG A 168 -3.46 2.15 10.24
CA ARG A 168 -4.57 2.08 11.21
C ARG A 168 -4.67 3.35 12.06
N SER A 169 -3.55 3.89 12.54
CA SER A 169 -3.52 5.13 13.31
C SER A 169 -4.02 6.31 12.48
N ILE A 170 -3.58 6.45 11.23
CA ILE A 170 -4.06 7.48 10.30
C ILE A 170 -5.58 7.35 10.12
N LEU A 171 -6.09 6.15 9.83
CA LEU A 171 -7.54 5.97 9.68
C LEU A 171 -8.31 6.28 10.96
N SER A 172 -7.78 5.92 12.13
CA SER A 172 -8.40 6.23 13.41
C SER A 172 -8.54 7.74 13.61
N LEU A 173 -7.50 8.52 13.31
CA LEU A 173 -7.54 9.99 13.40
C LEU A 173 -8.63 10.59 12.50
N LEU A 174 -8.78 10.09 11.28
CA LEU A 174 -9.81 10.59 10.35
C LEU A 174 -11.23 10.16 10.74
N GLN A 175 -11.37 9.04 11.44
CA GLN A 175 -12.66 8.50 11.86
C GLN A 175 -13.23 9.19 13.10
N GLN A 176 -12.39 9.85 13.91
CA GLN A 176 -12.77 10.48 15.18
C GLN A 176 -13.87 11.56 15.05
N ASN A 177 -14.15 12.06 13.84
CA ASN A 177 -15.16 13.10 13.62
C ASN A 177 -16.50 12.62 13.08
N VAL A 178 -16.75 11.30 13.01
CA VAL A 178 -18.10 10.77 12.72
C VAL A 178 -18.97 10.67 13.99
N THR A 179 -18.37 10.61 15.19
CA THR A 179 -19.11 10.39 16.45
C THR A 179 -19.35 11.65 17.28
N ASN A 180 -18.68 12.77 17.00
CA ASN A 180 -18.81 14.02 17.76
C ASN A 180 -19.77 15.04 17.13
N SER A 181 -20.69 14.61 16.27
CA SER A 181 -21.78 15.47 15.76
C SER A 181 -22.79 15.90 16.85
N SER A 182 -22.53 15.62 18.12
CA SER A 182 -23.33 16.10 19.25
C SER A 182 -22.52 17.10 20.08
N SER A 183 -22.67 18.38 19.76
CA SER A 183 -22.55 19.53 20.66
C SER A 183 -21.20 19.75 21.35
N VAL A 184 -20.36 20.66 20.82
CA VAL A 184 -19.90 21.89 21.51
C VAL A 184 -19.42 22.88 20.43
N ARG A 185 -20.11 24.02 20.25
CA ARG A 185 -19.58 25.19 19.52
C ARG A 185 -18.97 26.16 20.54
N PRO A 186 -17.69 26.58 20.42
CA PRO A 186 -17.26 27.84 21.02
C PRO A 186 -17.84 28.99 20.19
N SER A 187 -18.47 29.95 20.86
CA SER A 187 -19.08 31.12 20.23
C SER A 187 -18.06 31.91 19.37
N LYS A 188 -18.49 32.36 18.19
CA LYS A 188 -17.75 33.10 17.14
C LYS A 188 -17.20 34.48 17.56
N ALA A 189 -17.04 34.75 18.85
CA ALA A 189 -16.56 36.03 19.36
C ALA A 189 -15.16 35.85 19.95
N THR A 190 -14.15 36.35 19.23
CA THR A 190 -12.75 36.53 19.69
C THR A 190 -11.80 35.34 19.48
N ARG A 191 -11.62 34.86 18.24
CA ARG A 191 -10.44 34.08 17.85
C ARG A 191 -9.67 34.82 16.74
N PRO A 192 -8.32 34.80 16.75
CA PRO A 192 -7.54 35.35 15.64
C PRO A 192 -7.88 34.59 14.36
N SER A 193 -8.09 35.34 13.27
CA SER A 193 -8.60 34.92 11.96
C SER A 193 -7.77 33.87 11.21
N SER A 194 -6.77 33.25 11.85
CA SER A 194 -5.87 32.25 11.25
C SER A 194 -6.23 30.80 11.64
N LEU A 195 -7.36 30.59 12.32
CA LEU A 195 -7.83 29.28 12.80
C LEU A 195 -9.11 28.78 12.11
N ASP A 196 -9.68 29.59 11.21
CA ASP A 196 -10.97 29.31 10.57
C ASP A 196 -10.85 28.70 9.16
N ASP A 197 -9.62 28.61 8.63
CA ASP A 197 -9.34 28.08 7.29
C ASP A 197 -8.41 26.86 7.33
N CYS A 198 -8.60 25.94 6.40
CA CYS A 198 -7.67 24.85 6.20
C CYS A 198 -6.37 25.35 5.55
N ALA A 199 -5.24 25.25 6.25
CA ALA A 199 -3.94 25.73 5.76
C ALA A 199 -3.38 24.97 4.53
N ILE A 200 -4.09 23.97 4.00
CA ILE A 200 -3.69 23.22 2.79
C ILE A 200 -4.42 23.75 1.56
N CYS A 201 -5.76 23.86 1.60
CA CYS A 201 -6.56 24.37 0.48
C CYS A 201 -6.85 25.87 0.57
N LEU A 202 -6.62 26.48 1.74
CA LEU A 202 -6.93 27.87 2.06
C LEU A 202 -8.44 28.20 1.97
N CYS A 203 -9.29 27.19 2.15
CA CYS A 203 -10.74 27.36 2.25
C CYS A 203 -11.18 27.31 3.71
N ASP A 204 -12.19 28.10 4.04
CA ASP A 204 -12.90 28.13 5.31
C ASP A 204 -13.44 26.72 5.68
N PHE A 205 -13.58 26.46 6.97
CA PHE A 205 -14.34 25.32 7.47
C PHE A 205 -15.84 25.66 7.47
N ASP A 206 -16.56 25.31 6.41
CA ASP A 206 -17.98 25.62 6.28
C ASP A 206 -18.83 24.85 7.31
N ASP A 207 -19.99 25.38 7.69
CA ASP A 207 -20.92 24.74 8.63
C ASP A 207 -21.42 23.35 8.14
N ASP A 208 -21.27 23.06 6.83
CA ASP A 208 -21.60 21.80 6.18
C ASP A 208 -20.37 20.87 5.96
N ASP A 209 -19.15 21.27 6.37
CA ASP A 209 -17.95 20.46 6.24
C ASP A 209 -17.92 19.32 7.27
N VAL A 210 -18.55 18.20 6.91
CA VAL A 210 -18.67 16.99 7.74
C VAL A 210 -17.32 16.30 8.03
N HIS A 211 -16.22 16.77 7.44
CA HIS A 211 -14.93 16.07 7.42
C HIS A 211 -13.76 17.01 7.73
N VAL A 212 -13.76 17.59 8.92
CA VAL A 212 -12.57 18.23 9.52
C VAL A 212 -11.81 17.20 10.35
N VAL A 213 -10.51 17.36 10.60
CA VAL A 213 -9.68 16.56 11.51
C VAL A 213 -8.77 17.48 12.32
N THR A 214 -8.73 17.25 13.63
CA THR A 214 -7.78 17.89 14.55
C THR A 214 -6.64 16.91 14.83
N LEU A 215 -5.41 17.28 14.52
CA LEU A 215 -4.22 16.48 14.84
C LEU A 215 -3.88 16.57 16.34
N PRO A 216 -3.05 15.66 16.90
CA PRO A 216 -2.64 15.72 18.31
C PRO A 216 -1.87 16.99 18.73
N CYS A 217 -1.46 17.81 17.77
CA CYS A 217 -0.83 19.12 17.98
C CYS A 217 -1.82 20.29 17.88
N ASP A 218 -3.12 20.00 17.97
CA ASP A 218 -4.26 20.93 17.90
C ASP A 218 -4.47 21.67 16.57
N HIS A 219 -3.66 21.39 15.55
CA HIS A 219 -3.89 21.93 14.20
C HIS A 219 -5.05 21.22 13.50
N VAL A 220 -5.86 22.02 12.80
CA VAL A 220 -7.12 21.60 12.18
C VAL A 220 -7.00 21.67 10.66
N PHE A 221 -7.52 20.66 9.96
CA PHE A 221 -7.53 20.59 8.49
C PHE A 221 -8.79 19.88 8.01
N HIS A 222 -9.19 20.08 6.74
CA HIS A 222 -10.11 19.13 6.12
C HIS A 222 -9.45 17.75 6.07
N SER A 223 -10.19 16.72 6.45
CA SER A 223 -9.77 15.31 6.35
C SER A 223 -9.22 15.01 4.96
N ASP A 224 -9.89 15.53 3.94
CA ASP A 224 -9.57 15.37 2.53
C ASP A 224 -8.21 15.95 2.18
N CYS A 225 -7.90 17.12 2.76
CA CYS A 225 -6.67 17.86 2.50
C CYS A 225 -5.47 17.23 3.25
N VAL A 226 -5.64 16.88 4.52
CA VAL A 226 -4.54 16.39 5.37
C VAL A 226 -4.22 14.92 5.12
N PHE A 227 -5.19 14.13 4.62
CA PHE A 227 -5.02 12.69 4.48
C PHE A 227 -3.82 12.26 3.60
N PRO A 228 -3.65 12.77 2.35
CA PRO A 228 -2.51 12.37 1.52
C PRO A 228 -1.17 12.73 2.17
N TRP A 229 -1.12 13.83 2.93
CA TRP A 229 0.06 14.24 3.68
C TRP A 229 0.39 13.24 4.79
N LEU A 230 -0.61 12.85 5.59
CA LEU A 230 -0.42 11.92 6.69
C LEU A 230 0.08 10.56 6.22
N VAL A 231 -0.38 10.06 5.06
CA VAL A 231 0.11 8.78 4.49
C VAL A 231 1.58 8.86 4.05
N ARG A 232 2.06 10.06 3.66
CA ARG A 232 3.42 10.26 3.15
C ARG A 232 4.44 10.61 4.23
N ASP A 233 4.09 11.51 5.15
CA ASP A 233 5.04 12.14 6.09
C ASP A 233 4.70 11.87 7.56
N HIS A 234 3.47 11.40 7.84
CA HIS A 234 2.98 11.06 9.18
C HIS A 234 3.09 12.21 10.22
N SER A 235 3.24 13.45 9.77
CA SER A 235 3.45 14.64 10.60
C SER A 235 2.42 15.74 10.29
N CYS A 236 2.32 16.75 11.14
CA CYS A 236 1.52 17.94 10.87
C CYS A 236 2.16 18.80 9.76
N PRO A 237 1.43 19.20 8.71
CA PRO A 237 1.94 20.10 7.67
C PRO A 237 2.45 21.46 8.18
N LEU A 238 1.89 21.95 9.31
CA LEU A 238 2.20 23.27 9.87
C LEU A 238 3.41 23.23 10.81
N CYS A 239 3.42 22.33 11.79
CA CYS A 239 4.44 22.31 12.84
C CYS A 239 5.39 21.11 12.76
N ARG A 240 5.15 20.14 11.86
CA ARG A 240 5.93 18.89 11.70
C ARG A 240 5.97 17.98 12.93
N THR A 241 5.17 18.26 13.96
CA THR A 241 4.95 17.32 15.08
C THR A 241 4.33 16.04 14.53
N SER A 242 4.78 14.88 15.04
CA SER A 242 4.23 13.58 14.64
C SER A 242 2.72 13.56 14.84
N ALA A 243 1.98 13.23 13.78
CA ALA A 243 0.52 13.15 13.82
C ALA A 243 0.05 11.81 14.38
N VAL A 244 0.93 10.81 14.40
CA VAL A 244 0.68 9.46 14.91
C VAL A 244 1.71 9.15 15.98
N GLU A 245 1.30 8.49 17.06
CA GLU A 245 2.24 7.95 18.03
C GLU A 245 2.93 6.72 17.43
N PHE A 246 4.26 6.77 17.35
CA PHE A 246 5.07 5.59 17.07
C PHE A 246 5.56 5.04 18.42
N PRO A 247 5.34 3.75 18.73
CA PRO A 247 6.10 3.10 19.80
C PRO A 247 7.57 2.96 19.42
#